data_AF-A0A485AEC2-F1
#
_entry.id   AF-A0A485AEC2-F1
#
_cell.length_a   1.000
_cell.length_b   1.000
_cell.length_c   1.000
_cell.angle_alpha   90.00
_cell.angle_beta   90.00
_cell.angle_gamma   90.00
#
_symmetry.space_group_name_H-M   'P 1'
#
loop_
_entity.id
_entity.type
_entity.pdbx_description
1 polymer ?
#
loop_
_entity_poly.entity_id
_entity_poly.type
_entity_poly.pdbx_seq_one_letter_code
_entity_poly.pdbx_strand_id
1 'polypeptide(L)'
;MPAIKFDKGQREGGKAALVLGLCFISEGAIPFAARDPMRVLPCCIVGGAVTGAISMAIGAKLMAPHGGLFVLLIPGAITPVVGYLLAIVAGTLVAGLSYAVLKRPEGQIAEKAA
;
A
#
# COMPACT_ATOMS: atom_id res chain seq x y z
N MET A 1 21.42 16.57 -12.50
CA MET A 1 20.34 15.66 -12.93
C MET A 1 19.36 15.51 -11.78
N PRO A 2 18.04 15.67 -11.97
CA PRO A 2 17.08 15.54 -10.86
C PRO A 2 17.19 14.14 -10.27
N ALA A 3 17.39 14.05 -8.96
CA ALA A 3 17.64 12.79 -8.28
C ALA A 3 16.41 11.87 -8.43
N ILE A 4 16.55 10.79 -9.19
CA ILE A 4 15.46 9.83 -9.42
C ILE A 4 15.32 9.00 -8.12
N LYS A 5 14.14 9.11 -7.49
CA LYS A 5 13.81 8.40 -6.24
C LYS A 5 13.24 7.00 -6.49
N PHE A 6 12.68 6.80 -7.69
CA PHE A 6 12.12 5.53 -8.16
C PHE A 6 12.49 5.31 -9.62
N ASP A 7 13.24 4.23 -9.88
CA ASP A 7 13.63 3.81 -11.22
C ASP A 7 12.41 3.36 -12.06
N LYS A 8 12.56 3.33 -13.39
CA LYS A 8 11.52 2.87 -14.33
C LYS A 8 10.95 1.51 -13.94
N GLY A 9 11.80 0.54 -13.55
CA GLY A 9 11.33 -0.78 -13.15
C GLY A 9 10.45 -0.75 -11.90
N GLN A 10 10.75 0.14 -10.94
CA GLN A 10 9.93 0.31 -9.73
C GLN A 10 8.59 0.97 -10.04
N ARG A 11 8.55 1.88 -11.01
CA ARG A 11 7.31 2.54 -11.45
C ARG A 11 6.38 1.56 -12.17
N GLU A 12 6.90 0.77 -13.10
CA GLU A 12 6.09 -0.24 -13.81
C GLU A 12 5.64 -1.37 -12.87
N GLY A 13 6.55 -1.86 -12.02
CA GLY A 13 6.18 -2.82 -10.97
C GLY A 13 5.12 -2.27 -10.01
N GLY A 14 5.15 -0.96 -9.73
CA GLY A 14 4.21 -0.32 -8.82
C GLY A 14 2.80 -0.26 -9.38
N LYS A 15 2.67 -0.01 -10.70
CA LYS A 15 1.38 -0.09 -11.39
C LYS A 15 0.81 -1.50 -11.33
N ALA A 16 1.64 -2.52 -11.59
CA ALA A 16 1.22 -3.92 -11.50
C ALA A 16 0.78 -4.28 -10.06
N ALA A 17 1.58 -3.90 -9.05
CA ALA A 17 1.26 -4.14 -7.65
C ALA A 17 -0.03 -3.45 -7.20
N LEU A 18 -0.34 -2.27 -7.73
CA LEU A 18 -1.60 -1.57 -7.45
C LEU A 18 -2.80 -2.37 -7.98
N VAL A 19 -2.75 -2.84 -9.23
CA VAL A 19 -3.83 -3.66 -9.80
C VAL A 19 -4.00 -4.96 -9.01
N LEU A 20 -2.90 -5.65 -8.71
CA LEU A 20 -2.92 -6.86 -7.89
C LEU A 20 -3.52 -6.62 -6.50
N GLY A 21 -3.13 -5.52 -5.83
CA GLY A 21 -3.66 -5.16 -4.52
C GLY A 21 -5.17 -4.88 -4.54
N LEU A 22 -5.68 -4.23 -5.59
CA LEU A 22 -7.12 -4.06 -5.78
C LEU A 22 -7.86 -5.40 -5.92
N CYS A 23 -7.19 -6.42 -6.45
CA CYS A 23 -7.68 -7.79 -6.55
C CYS A 23 -7.47 -8.64 -5.29
N PHE A 24 -6.98 -8.06 -4.18
CA PHE A 24 -6.58 -8.77 -2.95
C PHE A 24 -5.39 -9.71 -3.13
N ILE A 25 -4.53 -9.43 -4.12
CA ILE A 25 -3.30 -10.17 -4.38
C ILE A 25 -2.15 -9.36 -3.78
N SER A 26 -1.58 -9.87 -2.69
CA SER A 26 -0.54 -9.19 -1.90
C SER A 26 0.88 -9.44 -2.42
N GLU A 27 1.02 -10.42 -3.32
CA GLU A 27 2.26 -10.91 -3.90
C GLU A 27 2.96 -9.81 -4.73
N GLY A 28 2.19 -8.85 -5.25
CA GLY A 28 2.73 -7.66 -5.92
C GLY A 28 3.67 -6.82 -5.04
N ALA A 29 3.57 -6.93 -3.72
CA ALA A 29 4.45 -6.23 -2.78
C ALA A 29 5.76 -6.98 -2.49
N ILE A 30 5.84 -8.29 -2.74
CA ILE A 30 7.03 -9.13 -2.51
C ILE A 30 8.29 -8.57 -3.20
N PRO A 31 8.28 -8.22 -4.51
CA PRO A 31 9.48 -7.68 -5.15
C PRO A 31 9.94 -6.34 -4.56
N PHE A 32 9.04 -5.55 -3.97
CA PHE A 32 9.38 -4.31 -3.26
C PHE A 32 10.01 -4.60 -1.90
N ALA A 33 9.40 -5.52 -1.13
CA ALA A 33 9.93 -5.94 0.16
C ALA A 33 11.28 -6.66 0.03
N ALA A 34 11.48 -7.47 -1.01
CA ALA A 34 12.76 -8.13 -1.28
C ALA A 34 13.89 -7.14 -1.58
N ARG A 35 13.58 -6.01 -2.23
CA ARG A 35 14.55 -4.95 -2.54
C ARG A 35 14.84 -4.00 -1.38
N ASP A 36 13.84 -3.68 -0.56
CA ASP A 36 13.96 -2.69 0.53
C ASP A 36 13.15 -3.13 1.78
N PRO A 37 13.50 -4.26 2.41
CA PRO A 37 12.68 -4.89 3.45
C PRO A 37 12.55 -4.00 4.69
N MET A 38 13.65 -3.34 5.08
CA MET A 38 13.72 -2.50 6.29
C MET A 38 12.81 -1.28 6.23
N ARG A 39 12.40 -0.83 5.04
CA ARG A 39 11.48 0.31 4.89
C ARG A 39 10.10 -0.13 4.46
N VAL A 40 10.00 -1.08 3.53
CA VAL A 40 8.71 -1.53 2.99
C VAL A 40 7.88 -2.24 4.06
N LEU A 41 8.47 -3.18 4.82
CA LEU A 41 7.72 -3.94 5.82
C LEU A 41 7.13 -3.05 6.91
N PRO A 42 7.89 -2.15 7.58
CA PRO A 42 7.30 -1.26 8.58
C PRO A 42 6.23 -0.34 8.00
N CYS A 43 6.42 0.19 6.79
CA CYS A 43 5.41 1.04 6.15
C CYS A 43 4.11 0.27 5.88
N CYS A 44 4.19 -0.96 5.39
CA CYS A 44 3.03 -1.83 5.17
C CYS A 44 2.33 -2.20 6.48
N ILE A 45 3.09 -2.50 7.54
CA ILE A 45 2.54 -2.79 8.88
C ILE A 45 1.76 -1.59 9.41
N VAL A 46 2.35 -0.39 9.38
CA VAL A 46 1.70 0.83 9.87
C VAL A 46 0.47 1.16 9.02
N GLY A 47 0.55 1.08 7.69
CA GLY A 47 -0.60 1.30 6.82
C GLY A 47 -1.73 0.31 7.06
N GLY A 48 -1.41 -0.99 7.19
CA GLY A 48 -2.38 -2.04 7.51
C GLY A 48 -3.03 -1.84 8.88
N ALA A 49 -2.24 -1.47 9.90
CA ALA A 49 -2.74 -1.16 11.23
C ALA A 49 -3.71 0.05 11.22
N VAL A 50 -3.41 1.09 10.45
CA VAL A 50 -4.30 2.25 10.27
C VAL A 50 -5.61 1.85 9.58
N THR A 51 -5.54 1.08 8.49
CA THR A 51 -6.75 0.57 7.81
C THR A 51 -7.60 -0.27 8.77
N GLY A 52 -6.97 -1.16 9.54
CA GLY A 52 -7.65 -2.01 10.52
C GLY A 52 -8.31 -1.20 11.63
N ALA A 53 -7.58 -0.24 12.22
CA ALA A 53 -8.08 0.62 13.27
C ALA A 53 -9.29 1.46 12.81
N ILE A 54 -9.20 2.08 11.63
CA ILE A 54 -10.33 2.85 11.07
C ILE A 54 -11.51 1.93 10.79
N SER A 55 -11.27 0.76 10.18
CA SER A 55 -12.32 -0.22 9.86
C SER A 55 -13.04 -0.72 11.11
N MET A 56 -12.32 -0.97 12.20
CA MET A 56 -12.90 -1.35 13.48
C MET A 56 -13.69 -0.20 14.12
N ALA A 57 -13.15 1.03 14.07
CA ALA A 57 -13.80 2.20 14.65
C ALA A 57 -15.15 2.52 13.99
N ILE A 58 -15.28 2.31 12.68
CA ILE A 58 -16.54 2.51 11.94
C ILE A 58 -17.47 1.29 11.97
N GLY A 59 -17.07 0.19 12.63
CA GLY A 59 -17.83 -1.04 12.68
C GLY A 59 -17.98 -1.74 11.32
N ALA A 60 -16.96 -1.66 10.46
CA ALA A 60 -16.99 -2.26 9.14
C ALA A 60 -17.16 -3.78 9.23
N LYS A 61 -18.18 -4.31 8.55
CA LYS A 61 -18.42 -5.74 8.40
C LYS A 61 -18.21 -6.13 6.95
N LEU A 62 -17.43 -7.18 6.73
CA LEU A 62 -17.17 -7.79 5.43
C LEU A 62 -17.59 -9.26 5.50
N MET A 63 -18.62 -9.63 4.77
CA MET A 63 -19.19 -10.99 4.77
C MET A 63 -18.51 -11.92 3.76
N ALA A 64 -17.74 -11.38 2.82
CA ALA A 64 -17.01 -12.18 1.84
C ALA A 64 -15.65 -12.64 2.40
N PRO A 65 -15.25 -13.90 2.19
CA PRO A 65 -14.00 -14.46 2.73
C PRO A 65 -12.74 -13.82 2.12
N HIS A 66 -12.82 -13.38 0.87
CA HIS A 66 -11.76 -12.67 0.14
C HIS A 66 -12.34 -12.18 -1.19
N GLY A 67 -12.04 -10.94 -1.61
CA GLY A 67 -12.48 -10.47 -2.93
C GLY A 67 -12.09 -9.05 -3.30
N GLY A 68 -11.10 -8.47 -2.62
CA GLY A 68 -10.54 -7.16 -2.99
C GLY A 68 -11.59 -6.07 -3.08
N LEU A 69 -11.36 -5.11 -3.97
CA LEU A 69 -12.32 -4.04 -4.22
C LEU A 69 -13.59 -4.53 -4.92
N PHE A 70 -13.57 -5.72 -5.52
CA PHE A 70 -14.73 -6.30 -6.22
C PHE A 70 -15.89 -6.65 -5.27
N VAL A 71 -15.61 -6.89 -3.98
CA VAL A 71 -16.67 -7.16 -2.99
C VAL A 71 -17.60 -5.97 -2.81
N LEU A 72 -17.14 -4.74 -3.09
CA LEU A 72 -17.98 -3.55 -2.99
C LEU A 72 -19.11 -3.53 -4.02
N LEU A 73 -19.01 -4.32 -5.10
CA LEU A 73 -20.04 -4.47 -6.12
C LEU A 73 -21.16 -5.43 -5.68
N ILE A 74 -20.95 -6.19 -4.62
CA ILE A 74 -21.93 -7.15 -4.11
C ILE A 74 -22.81 -6.46 -3.06
N PRO A 75 -24.13 -6.31 -3.30
CA PRO A 75 -25.03 -5.66 -2.36
C PRO A 75 -25.01 -6.35 -0.99
N GLY A 76 -24.81 -5.58 0.08
CA GLY A 76 -24.81 -6.09 1.46
C GLY A 76 -23.56 -6.86 1.88
N ALA A 77 -22.56 -7.02 1.01
CA ALA A 77 -21.32 -7.73 1.37
C ALA A 77 -20.39 -6.92 2.28
N ILE A 78 -20.43 -5.58 2.18
CA ILE A 78 -19.70 -4.65 3.06
C ILE A 78 -20.64 -3.60 3.65
N THR A 79 -20.48 -3.27 4.92
CA THR A 79 -21.20 -2.15 5.56
C THR A 79 -20.35 -1.52 6.67
N PRO A 80 -20.16 -0.18 6.70
CA PRO A 80 -20.51 0.81 5.68
C PRO A 80 -19.49 0.88 4.54
N VAL A 81 -19.95 0.86 3.28
CA VAL A 81 -19.11 0.83 2.06
C VAL A 81 -18.15 2.02 1.97
N VAL A 82 -18.68 3.22 2.14
CA VAL A 82 -17.90 4.47 2.00
C VAL A 82 -16.83 4.56 3.09
N GLY A 83 -17.18 4.23 4.34
CA GLY A 83 -16.22 4.24 5.44
C GLY A 83 -15.10 3.23 5.24
N TYR A 84 -15.42 2.03 4.76
CA TYR A 84 -14.43 1.00 4.47
C TYR A 84 -13.48 1.40 3.32
N LEU A 85 -14.01 2.02 2.27
CA LEU A 85 -13.20 2.60 1.19
C LEU A 85 -12.23 3.68 1.71
N LEU A 86 -12.71 4.57 2.57
CA LEU A 86 -11.87 5.60 3.18
C LEU A 86 -10.78 4.99 4.06
N ALA A 87 -11.08 3.92 4.79
CA ALA A 87 -10.09 3.19 5.59
C ALA A 87 -8.96 2.63 4.71
N ILE A 88 -9.31 1.97 3.59
CA ILE A 88 -8.34 1.43 2.62
C ILE A 88 -7.47 2.55 2.05
N VAL A 89 -8.08 3.65 1.61
CA VAL A 89 -7.35 4.79 1.03
C VAL A 89 -6.41 5.40 2.08
N ALA A 90 -6.88 5.60 3.31
CA ALA A 90 -6.07 6.16 4.39
C ALA A 90 -4.83 5.31 4.69
N GLY A 91 -4.98 4.00 4.90
CA GLY A 91 -3.83 3.13 5.16
C GLY A 91 -2.90 2.97 3.94
N THR A 92 -3.45 2.96 2.73
CA THR A 92 -2.64 2.95 1.48
C THR A 92 -1.78 4.21 1.37
N LEU A 93 -2.36 5.38 1.65
CA LEU A 93 -1.63 6.65 1.67
C LEU A 93 -0.57 6.65 2.76
N VAL A 94 -0.89 6.17 3.97
CA VAL A 94 0.08 6.07 5.06
C VAL A 94 1.26 5.18 4.67
N ALA A 95 1.02 3.98 4.12
CA ALA A 95 2.09 3.09 3.67
C ALA A 95 2.93 3.71 2.54
N GLY A 96 2.27 4.21 1.50
CA GLY A 96 2.94 4.75 0.31
C GLY A 96 3.72 6.03 0.57
N LEU A 97 3.13 6.98 1.31
CA LEU A 97 3.79 8.23 1.67
C LEU A 97 4.92 8.01 2.66
N SER A 98 4.73 7.14 3.66
CA SER A 98 5.82 6.79 4.60
C SER A 98 7.00 6.22 3.84
N TYR A 99 6.76 5.27 2.94
CA TYR A 99 7.81 4.69 2.12
C TYR A 99 8.48 5.73 1.22
N ALA A 100 7.70 6.60 0.58
CA ALA A 100 8.20 7.66 -0.28
C ALA A 100 9.05 8.69 0.48
N VAL A 101 8.73 8.99 1.75
CA VAL A 101 9.52 9.88 2.61
C VAL A 101 10.79 9.20 3.10
N LEU A 102 10.69 7.96 3.60
CA LEU A 102 11.81 7.17 4.14
C LEU A 102 12.85 6.81 3.09
N LYS A 103 12.42 6.54 1.86
CA LYS A 103 13.34 6.25 0.76
C LYS A 103 14.16 7.49 0.45
N ARG A 104 15.47 7.35 0.29
CA ARG A 104 16.35 8.45 -0.13
C ARG A 104 16.54 8.42 -1.66
N PRO A 105 16.69 9.59 -2.32
CA PRO A 105 17.05 9.64 -3.73
C PRO A 105 18.41 8.99 -3.98
N GLU A 106 18.56 8.24 -5.06
CA GLU A 106 19.80 7.50 -5.37
C GLU A 106 21.03 8.43 -5.46
N GLY A 107 20.83 9.68 -5.93
CA GLY A 107 21.88 10.69 -5.97
C GLY A 107 22.43 11.13 -4.60
N GLN A 108 21.62 11.04 -3.53
CA GLN A 108 22.08 11.35 -2.16
C GLN A 108 22.83 10.19 -1.49
N ILE A 109 22.70 8.96 -2.02
CA ILE A 109 23.42 7.79 -1.50
C ILE A 109 24.86 7.80 -2.02
N ALA A 110 25.06 8.17 -3.29
CA ALA A 110 26.38 8.30 -3.89
C ALA A 110 27.24 9.41 -3.24
N GLU A 111 26.64 10.57 -2.95
CA GLU A 111 27.34 11.70 -2.29
C GLU A 111 27.71 11.41 -0.83
N LYS A 112 26.96 10.55 -0.14
CA LYS A 112 27.24 10.18 1.25
C LYS A 112 28.21 8.98 1.38
N ALA A 113 28.53 8.33 0.27
CA ALA A 113 29.45 7.19 0.20
C ALA A 113 30.81 7.56 -0.43
N ALA A 114 30.94 8.78 -0.95
CA ALA A 114 32.20 9.40 -1.40
C ALA A 114 32.76 10.30 -0.29
#